data_AF-A0A0C4FC36-F1
#
_entry.id   AF-A0A0C4FC36-F1
#
_cell.length_a   1.000
_cell.length_b   1.000
_cell.length_c   1.000
_cell.angle_alpha   90.00
_cell.angle_beta   90.00
_cell.angle_gamma   90.00
#
_symmetry.space_group_name_H-M   'P 1'
#
loop_
_entity.id
_entity.type
_entity.pdbx_description
1 polymer ?
#
loop_
_entity_poly.entity_id
_entity_poly.type
_entity_poly.pdbx_seq_one_letter_code
_entity_poly.pdbx_strand_id
1 'polypeptide(L)'
;LDHGNHNSSTIDLLHCLRQIVADAVKKDPVMWCEPILGRDHNLYTSKILDKDVWGGAIEIFSIVVQTGRFGQSHNYSKQIFLVYSGIHYNAITLSPIPPEELSNQLTCFPPELDFDTTIFPTDEDSFLHAALQLVSQLRQMHYYTDTALFTLRCEICKTALV
;
A
#
# COMPACT_ATOMS: atom_id res chain seq x y z
N LEU A 1 4.46 -14.53 -28.12
CA LEU A 1 5.77 -15.04 -27.69
C LEU A 1 6.51 -13.91 -26.99
N ASP A 2 6.21 -13.67 -25.71
CA ASP A 2 7.21 -13.27 -24.71
C ASP A 2 6.57 -13.42 -23.32
N HIS A 3 6.85 -14.54 -22.64
CA HIS A 3 6.39 -14.81 -21.28
C HIS A 3 7.55 -14.68 -20.27
N GLY A 4 8.59 -13.90 -20.60
CA GLY A 4 9.83 -13.89 -19.82
C GLY A 4 10.48 -12.52 -19.65
N ASN A 5 9.86 -11.58 -18.92
CA ASN A 5 10.64 -10.56 -18.18
C ASN A 5 9.90 -9.71 -17.11
N HIS A 6 8.61 -9.91 -16.83
CA HIS A 6 7.88 -9.04 -15.89
C HIS A 6 8.36 -9.12 -14.43
N ASN A 7 8.94 -10.24 -14.01
CA ASN A 7 9.39 -10.40 -12.63
C ASN A 7 10.70 -9.65 -12.35
N SER A 8 11.63 -9.55 -13.31
CA SER A 8 12.91 -8.85 -13.11
C SER A 8 12.67 -7.34 -12.93
N SER A 9 11.82 -6.74 -13.77
CA SER A 9 11.52 -5.30 -13.72
C SER A 9 10.76 -4.89 -12.45
N THR A 10 9.86 -5.74 -11.97
CA THR A 10 9.11 -5.48 -10.73
C THR A 10 10.01 -5.59 -9.50
N ILE A 11 10.90 -6.58 -9.46
CA ILE A 11 11.89 -6.75 -8.38
C ILE A 11 12.82 -5.53 -8.34
N ASP A 12 13.26 -5.04 -9.50
CA ASP A 12 14.10 -3.85 -9.60
C ASP A 12 13.37 -2.59 -9.09
N LEU A 13 12.09 -2.43 -9.41
CA LEU A 13 11.29 -1.30 -8.90
C LEU A 13 11.10 -1.35 -7.38
N LEU A 14 10.79 -2.52 -6.82
CA LEU A 14 10.62 -2.70 -5.37
C LEU A 14 11.91 -2.36 -4.62
N HIS A 15 13.06 -2.80 -5.15
CA HIS A 15 14.35 -2.46 -4.58
C HIS A 15 14.62 -0.95 -4.64
N CYS A 16 14.34 -0.30 -5.79
CA CYS A 16 14.49 1.14 -5.94
C CYS A 16 13.63 1.94 -4.94
N LEU A 17 12.37 1.55 -4.73
CA LEU A 17 11.49 2.22 -3.75
C LEU A 17 12.05 2.10 -2.33
N ARG A 18 12.54 0.92 -1.93
CA ARG A 18 13.19 0.71 -0.62
C ARG A 18 14.45 1.57 -0.47
N GLN A 19 15.24 1.71 -1.54
CA GLN A 19 16.42 2.56 -1.54
C GLN A 19 16.04 4.04 -1.33
N ILE A 20 14.99 4.52 -1.99
CA ILE A 20 14.48 5.90 -1.80
C ILE A 20 14.10 6.14 -0.34
N VAL A 21 13.39 5.19 0.31
CA VAL A 21 13.05 5.28 1.73
C VAL A 21 14.31 5.35 2.60
N ALA A 22 15.25 4.42 2.38
CA ALA A 22 16.48 4.36 3.16
C ALA A 22 17.29 5.67 3.05
N ASP A 23 17.36 6.25 1.86
CA ASP A 23 18.08 7.50 1.62
C ASP A 23 17.34 8.71 2.21
N ALA A 24 16.00 8.75 2.12
CA ALA A 24 15.19 9.77 2.75
C ALA A 24 15.34 9.78 4.28
N VAL A 25 15.35 8.60 4.91
CA VAL A 25 15.56 8.45 6.35
C VAL A 25 16.95 8.90 6.75
N LYS A 26 18.00 8.48 6.04
CA LYS A 26 19.39 8.90 6.32
C LYS A 26 19.59 10.41 6.20
N LYS A 27 18.85 11.06 5.31
CA LYS A 27 19.01 12.50 5.01
C LYS A 27 18.53 13.40 6.16
N ASP A 28 17.57 12.95 6.96
CA ASP A 28 17.05 13.72 8.10
C ASP A 28 16.94 12.87 9.38
N PRO A 29 18.06 12.62 10.07
CA PRO A 29 18.06 11.82 11.31
C PRO A 29 17.31 12.46 12.48
N VAL A 30 17.01 13.77 12.40
CA VAL A 30 16.26 14.49 13.44
C VAL A 30 14.78 14.17 13.29
N MET A 31 14.24 14.29 12.08
CA MET A 31 12.88 13.88 11.76
C MET A 31 12.69 12.38 11.95
N TRP A 32 13.65 11.59 11.47
CA TRP A 32 13.63 10.12 11.51
C TRP A 32 14.46 9.58 12.68
N CYS A 33 14.09 10.00 13.88
CA CYS A 33 14.71 9.52 15.12
C CYS A 33 14.12 8.17 15.57
N GLU A 34 14.85 7.48 16.46
CA GLU A 34 14.49 6.13 16.94
C GLU A 34 13.05 6.01 17.48
N PRO A 35 12.49 6.98 18.23
CA PRO A 35 11.09 6.93 18.64
C PRO A 35 10.08 6.91 17.47
N ILE A 36 10.41 7.56 16.35
CA ILE A 36 9.56 7.57 15.15
C ILE A 36 9.74 6.26 14.36
N LEU A 37 10.97 5.76 14.26
CA LEU A 37 11.29 4.53 13.53
C LEU A 37 10.93 3.26 14.31
N GLY A 38 10.76 3.36 15.63
CA GLY A 38 10.58 2.24 16.56
C GLY A 38 11.82 1.34 16.68
N ARG A 39 12.98 1.77 16.16
CA ARG A 39 14.24 1.03 16.07
C ARG A 39 15.41 2.01 15.97
N ASP A 40 16.62 1.55 16.28
CA ASP A 40 17.85 2.27 15.94
C ASP A 40 17.87 2.66 14.44
N HIS A 41 18.39 3.86 14.17
CA HIS A 41 18.38 4.47 12.85
C HIS A 41 19.15 3.64 11.80
N ASN A 42 20.34 3.13 12.15
CA ASN A 42 21.15 2.31 11.24
C ASN A 42 20.52 0.93 11.04
N LEU A 43 19.93 0.38 12.10
CA LEU A 43 19.19 -0.87 12.01
C LEU A 43 17.96 -0.75 11.11
N TYR A 44 17.20 0.34 11.22
CA TYR A 44 16.03 0.58 10.37
C TYR A 44 16.44 0.70 8.89
N THR A 45 17.43 1.54 8.58
CA THR A 45 17.87 1.80 7.20
C THR A 45 18.50 0.58 6.53
N SER A 46 19.14 -0.32 7.28
CA SER A 46 19.61 -1.61 6.76
C SER A 46 18.46 -2.61 6.58
N LYS A 47 17.51 -2.66 7.52
CA LYS A 47 16.38 -3.59 7.47
C LYS A 47 15.38 -3.27 6.37
N ILE A 48 15.15 -2.00 6.06
CA ILE A 48 14.13 -1.64 5.05
C ILE A 48 14.52 -2.08 3.62
N LEU A 49 15.81 -2.34 3.39
CA LEU A 49 16.32 -2.88 2.12
C LEU A 49 16.07 -4.40 1.98
N ASP A 50 15.76 -5.09 3.07
CA ASP A 50 15.45 -6.52 3.05
C ASP A 50 14.06 -6.74 2.43
N LYS A 51 13.99 -7.60 1.40
CA LYS A 51 12.76 -7.91 0.68
C LYS A 51 11.68 -8.54 1.57
N ASP A 52 12.10 -9.19 2.66
CA ASP A 52 11.20 -9.92 3.56
C ASP A 52 10.65 -9.01 4.69
N VAL A 53 11.10 -7.75 4.76
CA VAL A 53 10.61 -6.74 5.71
C VAL A 53 9.40 -6.01 5.11
N TRP A 54 8.31 -5.95 5.87
CA TRP A 54 7.09 -5.25 5.47
C TRP A 54 7.26 -3.74 5.64
N GLY A 55 6.92 -2.99 4.60
CA GLY A 55 6.74 -1.55 4.70
C GLY A 55 5.37 -1.19 5.30
N GLY A 56 5.21 0.05 5.75
CA GLY A 56 4.01 0.59 6.35
C GLY A 56 3.98 2.11 6.27
N ALA A 57 3.47 2.74 7.33
CA ALA A 57 3.20 4.18 7.33
C ALA A 57 4.45 5.04 7.14
N ILE A 58 5.62 4.61 7.64
CA ILE A 58 6.88 5.36 7.51
C ILE A 58 7.31 5.41 6.04
N GLU A 59 7.29 4.27 5.35
CA GLU A 59 7.67 4.14 3.94
C GLU A 59 6.73 4.99 3.07
N ILE A 60 5.41 4.84 3.26
CA ILE A 60 4.40 5.61 2.53
C ILE A 60 4.62 7.11 2.73
N PHE A 61 4.88 7.53 3.97
CA PHE A 61 5.13 8.92 4.30
C PHE A 61 6.45 9.46 3.76
N SER A 62 7.50 8.66 3.78
CA SER A 62 8.83 9.09 3.31
C SER A 62 8.84 9.34 1.79
N ILE A 63 7.97 8.64 1.06
CA ILE A 63 7.73 8.84 -0.37
C ILE A 63 6.72 9.98 -0.58
N VAL A 64 5.74 10.12 0.31
CA VAL A 64 4.66 11.12 0.23
C VAL A 64 4.71 12.02 1.46
N VAL A 65 5.32 13.18 1.33
CA VAL A 65 5.59 14.12 2.43
C VAL A 65 4.31 14.51 3.22
N GLN A 66 4.03 13.80 4.34
CA GLN A 66 3.26 14.16 5.57
C GLN A 66 1.80 14.72 5.42
N THR A 67 0.67 14.26 5.99
CA THR A 67 0.20 13.34 7.06
C THR A 67 -1.28 12.95 6.79
N GLY A 68 -1.72 11.70 7.03
CA GLY A 68 -3.14 11.36 7.32
C GLY A 68 -4.17 11.45 6.17
N ARG A 69 -3.82 10.98 4.97
CA ARG A 69 -3.81 11.76 3.70
C ARG A 69 -2.41 12.35 3.55
N PHE A 70 -1.45 11.44 3.44
CA PHE A 70 -0.05 11.78 3.23
C PHE A 70 0.04 12.82 2.10
N GLY A 71 0.61 14.01 2.35
CA GLY A 71 0.73 15.08 1.37
C GLY A 71 -0.32 16.21 1.39
N GLN A 72 -1.40 16.15 2.18
CA GLN A 72 -2.46 17.18 2.12
C GLN A 72 -1.97 18.60 2.47
N SER A 73 -0.95 18.71 3.33
CA SER A 73 -0.35 20.00 3.72
C SER A 73 0.46 20.69 2.61
N HIS A 74 0.76 19.98 1.52
CA HIS A 74 1.60 20.46 0.41
C HIS A 74 0.77 20.89 -0.82
N ASN A 75 -0.57 20.88 -0.74
CA ASN A 75 -1.47 21.25 -1.83
C ASN A 75 -1.13 20.55 -3.16
N TYR A 76 -0.75 19.26 -3.12
CA TYR A 76 -0.59 18.47 -4.34
C TYR A 76 -1.92 18.44 -5.09
N SER A 77 -1.90 18.61 -6.41
CA SER A 77 -3.09 18.56 -7.26
C SER A 77 -3.56 17.13 -7.58
N LYS A 78 -2.80 16.13 -7.15
CA LYS A 78 -3.00 14.71 -7.45
C LYS A 78 -2.87 13.88 -6.20
N GLN A 79 -3.69 12.85 -6.09
CA GLN A 79 -3.69 11.86 -5.02
C GLN A 79 -3.82 10.45 -5.59
N ILE A 80 -3.39 9.47 -4.80
CA ILE A 80 -3.66 8.05 -5.03
C ILE A 80 -4.42 7.52 -3.82
N PHE A 81 -5.14 6.41 -4.00
CA PHE A 81 -5.83 5.75 -2.91
C PHE A 81 -5.25 4.35 -2.69
N LEU A 82 -4.85 4.10 -1.44
CA LEU A 82 -4.45 2.79 -0.96
C LEU A 82 -5.45 2.33 0.08
N VAL A 83 -5.91 1.08 -0.01
CA VAL A 83 -6.65 0.40 1.05
C VAL A 83 -5.71 -0.53 1.80
N TYR A 84 -5.78 -0.50 3.12
CA TYR A 84 -5.02 -1.38 4.00
C TYR A 84 -5.98 -2.36 4.68
N SER A 85 -5.75 -3.66 4.49
CA SER A 85 -6.58 -4.71 5.09
C SER A 85 -6.16 -5.09 6.50
N GLY A 86 -5.07 -4.51 7.04
CA GLY A 86 -4.45 -4.92 8.30
C GLY A 86 -3.20 -5.80 8.13
N ILE A 87 -3.01 -6.38 6.95
CA ILE A 87 -1.76 -7.10 6.58
C ILE A 87 -1.32 -6.86 5.14
N HIS A 88 -2.15 -6.24 4.30
CA HIS A 88 -1.86 -6.02 2.88
C HIS A 88 -2.30 -4.62 2.45
N TYR A 89 -1.56 -4.02 1.51
CA TYR A 89 -1.93 -2.78 0.84
C TYR A 89 -2.37 -3.08 -0.59
N ASN A 90 -3.51 -2.54 -1.00
CA ASN A 90 -3.98 -2.60 -2.38
C ASN A 90 -4.23 -1.19 -2.91
N ALA A 91 -3.93 -0.96 -4.19
CA ALA A 91 -4.34 0.26 -4.87
C ALA A 91 -5.84 0.21 -5.19
N ILE A 92 -6.52 1.33 -5.03
CA ILE A 92 -7.88 1.51 -5.55
C ILE A 92 -7.76 2.11 -6.95
N THR A 93 -8.41 1.48 -7.92
CA THR A 93 -8.49 1.93 -9.31
C THR A 93 -9.91 2.32 -9.66
N LEU A 94 -10.05 3.25 -10.61
CA LEU A 94 -11.31 3.51 -11.30
C LEU A 94 -11.24 2.86 -12.67
N SER A 95 -12.08 1.85 -12.87
CA SER A 95 -12.25 1.23 -14.18
C SER A 95 -13.43 1.86 -14.93
N PRO A 96 -13.28 2.19 -16.23
CA PRO A 96 -14.40 2.65 -17.05
C PRO A 96 -15.34 1.51 -17.44
N ILE A 97 -14.99 0.25 -17.15
CA ILE A 97 -15.77 -0.93 -17.48
C ILE A 97 -16.87 -1.14 -16.42
N PRO A 98 -18.15 -1.22 -16.80
CA PRO A 98 -19.22 -1.52 -15.87
C PRO A 98 -19.06 -2.90 -15.22
N PRO A 99 -19.41 -3.08 -13.93
CA PRO A 99 -19.28 -4.36 -13.24
C PRO A 99 -20.01 -5.53 -13.94
N GLU A 100 -21.14 -5.25 -14.60
CA GLU A 100 -21.93 -6.24 -15.33
C GLU A 100 -21.15 -6.85 -16.50
N GLU A 101 -20.35 -6.04 -17.19
CA GLU A 101 -19.51 -6.46 -18.32
C GLU A 101 -18.25 -7.22 -17.87
N LEU A 102 -17.81 -7.04 -16.62
CA LEU A 102 -16.71 -7.80 -16.03
C LEU A 102 -17.14 -9.22 -15.62
N SER A 103 -18.41 -9.39 -15.22
CA SER A 103 -18.96 -10.68 -14.80
C SER A 103 -19.25 -11.63 -15.97
N ASN A 104 -19.56 -11.05 -17.14
CA ASN A 104 -19.73 -11.78 -18.38
C ASN A 104 -18.35 -11.95 -19.04
N GLN A 105 -17.69 -13.09 -18.84
CA GLN A 105 -16.34 -13.43 -19.37
C GLN A 105 -16.16 -13.38 -20.91
N LEU A 106 -17.03 -12.66 -21.63
CA LEU A 106 -16.99 -12.36 -23.07
C LEU A 106 -16.24 -11.07 -23.40
N THR A 107 -15.88 -10.25 -22.41
CA THR A 107 -15.08 -9.05 -22.60
C THR A 107 -13.59 -9.40 -22.72
N CYS A 108 -13.20 -9.89 -23.89
CA CYS A 108 -11.80 -10.03 -24.28
C CYS A 108 -11.25 -8.64 -24.65
N PHE A 109 -10.99 -7.80 -23.64
CA PHE A 109 -10.22 -6.58 -23.87
C PHE A 109 -8.76 -6.98 -24.17
N PRO A 110 -8.07 -6.30 -25.11
CA PRO A 110 -6.67 -6.59 -25.35
C PRO A 110 -5.89 -6.40 -24.04
N PRO A 111 -5.05 -7.35 -23.61
CA PRO A 111 -4.29 -7.27 -22.35
C PRO A 111 -3.29 -6.09 -22.31
N GLU A 112 -3.15 -5.36 -23.42
CA GLU A 112 -2.25 -4.23 -23.60
C GLU A 112 -2.90 -2.87 -23.31
N LEU A 113 -4.22 -2.81 -23.08
CA LEU A 113 -4.94 -1.57 -22.74
C LEU A 113 -5.28 -1.54 -21.25
N ASP A 114 -4.41 -0.89 -20.47
CA ASP A 114 -4.70 -0.50 -19.10
C ASP A 114 -5.56 0.78 -19.12
N PHE A 115 -6.86 0.62 -18.87
CA PHE A 115 -7.81 1.73 -18.81
C PHE A 115 -8.02 2.26 -17.39
N ASP A 116 -7.43 1.59 -16.40
CA ASP A 116 -7.71 1.86 -15.00
C ASP A 116 -6.98 3.13 -14.56
N THR A 117 -7.74 4.05 -13.95
CA THR A 117 -7.17 5.27 -13.39
C THR A 117 -6.76 5.03 -11.94
N THR A 118 -5.50 5.30 -11.63
CA THR A 118 -4.91 5.17 -10.28
C THR A 118 -4.54 6.50 -9.63
N ILE A 119 -4.52 7.59 -10.42
CA ILE A 119 -4.16 8.93 -10.00
C ILE A 119 -5.36 9.85 -10.19
N PHE A 120 -5.79 10.48 -9.10
CA PHE A 120 -7.02 11.27 -9.05
C PHE A 120 -6.71 12.73 -8.73
N PRO A 121 -7.52 13.68 -9.22
CA PRO A 121 -7.46 15.06 -8.76
C PRO A 121 -7.82 15.17 -7.27
N THR A 122 -7.23 16.14 -6.57
CA THR A 122 -7.49 16.40 -5.14
C THR A 122 -8.63 17.37 -4.87
N ASP A 123 -9.00 18.17 -5.87
CA ASP A 123 -10.11 19.14 -5.81
C ASP A 123 -11.49 18.50 -6.08
N GLU A 124 -11.51 17.22 -6.46
CA GLU A 124 -12.74 16.44 -6.62
C GLU A 124 -12.94 15.45 -5.46
N ASP A 125 -13.82 15.80 -4.52
CA ASP A 125 -14.15 14.96 -3.37
C ASP A 125 -14.96 13.70 -3.72
N SER A 126 -15.52 13.63 -4.94
CA SER A 126 -16.30 12.49 -5.45
C SER A 126 -15.51 11.19 -5.39
N PHE A 127 -14.22 11.21 -5.77
CA PHE A 127 -13.36 10.02 -5.75
C PHE A 127 -13.05 9.55 -4.33
N LEU A 128 -12.83 10.48 -3.40
CA LEU A 128 -12.66 10.14 -1.98
C LEU A 128 -13.94 9.52 -1.44
N HIS A 129 -15.10 10.09 -1.75
CA HIS A 129 -16.38 9.56 -1.30
C HIS A 129 -16.61 8.13 -1.80
N ALA A 130 -16.37 7.88 -3.09
CA ALA A 130 -16.48 6.55 -3.68
C ALA A 130 -15.49 5.55 -3.04
N ALA A 131 -14.24 5.95 -2.81
CA ALA A 131 -13.25 5.11 -2.13
C ALA A 131 -13.69 4.75 -0.69
N LEU A 132 -14.24 5.70 0.06
CA LEU A 132 -14.76 5.45 1.41
C LEU A 132 -15.98 4.53 1.41
N GLN A 133 -16.88 4.66 0.42
CA GLN A 133 -18.02 3.76 0.24
C GLN A 133 -17.56 2.32 -0.04
N LEU A 134 -16.57 2.14 -0.92
CA LEU A 134 -15.96 0.83 -1.20
C LEU A 134 -15.36 0.22 0.08
N VAL A 135 -14.56 0.99 0.83
CA VAL A 135 -13.97 0.52 2.09
C VAL A 135 -15.04 0.15 3.11
N SER A 136 -16.14 0.91 3.19
CA SER A 136 -17.27 0.58 4.07
C SER A 136 -17.91 -0.76 3.69
N GLN A 137 -18.11 -1.02 2.39
CA GLN A 137 -18.65 -2.31 1.91
C GLN A 137 -17.70 -3.46 2.20
N LEU A 138 -16.40 -3.31 1.89
CA LEU A 138 -15.37 -4.32 2.19
C LEU A 138 -15.33 -4.64 3.70
N ARG A 139 -15.46 -3.63 4.56
CA ARG A 139 -15.53 -3.81 6.01
C ARG A 139 -16.78 -4.58 6.44
N GLN A 140 -17.95 -4.26 5.88
CA GLN A 140 -19.19 -5.00 6.15
C GLN A 140 -19.11 -6.45 5.69
N MET A 141 -18.36 -6.72 4.63
CA MET A 141 -18.06 -8.07 4.13
C MET A 141 -16.92 -8.77 4.90
N HIS A 142 -16.39 -8.15 5.95
CA HIS A 142 -15.23 -8.65 6.72
C HIS A 142 -13.98 -8.92 5.88
N TYR A 143 -13.76 -8.13 4.82
CA TYR A 143 -12.57 -8.21 3.96
C TYR A 143 -11.36 -7.48 4.59
N TYR A 144 -11.01 -7.86 5.82
CA TYR A 144 -9.90 -7.31 6.57
C TYR A 144 -9.34 -8.35 7.56
N THR A 145 -8.17 -8.07 8.11
CA THR A 145 -7.45 -8.89 9.08
C THR A 145 -7.08 -8.02 10.28
N ASP A 146 -7.76 -8.24 11.40
CA ASP A 146 -7.46 -7.54 12.65
C ASP A 146 -6.43 -8.33 13.47
N THR A 147 -5.15 -8.02 13.27
CA THR A 147 -4.05 -8.67 13.98
C THR A 147 -4.00 -8.33 15.46
N ALA A 148 -4.67 -7.26 15.92
CA ALA A 148 -4.73 -6.92 17.34
C ALA A 148 -5.61 -7.91 18.14
N LEU A 149 -6.55 -8.57 17.47
CA LEU A 149 -7.39 -9.62 18.06
C LEU A 149 -6.76 -11.01 17.92
N PHE A 150 -5.60 -11.13 17.28
CA PHE A 150 -4.97 -12.43 17.07
C PHE A 150 -4.41 -12.93 18.40
N THR A 151 -4.90 -14.09 18.82
CA THR A 151 -4.33 -14.85 19.93
C THR A 151 -3.50 -15.98 19.33
N LEU A 152 -2.22 -16.05 19.68
CA LEU A 152 -1.38 -17.17 19.27
C LEU A 152 -1.81 -18.42 20.03
N ARG A 153 -1.79 -19.59 19.39
CA ARG A 153 -2.09 -20.88 20.06
C ARG A 153 -0.85 -21.75 20.07
N CYS A 154 -0.49 -22.28 21.24
CA CYS A 154 0.55 -23.30 21.32
C CYS A 154 0.10 -24.56 20.57
N GLU A 155 0.86 -25.00 19.57
CA GLU A 155 0.51 -26.21 18.83
C GLU A 155 0.74 -27.53 19.61
N ILE A 156 1.39 -27.48 20.78
CA ILE A 156 1.57 -28.63 21.67
C ILE A 156 0.42 -28.74 22.67
N CYS A 157 0.24 -27.73 23.55
CA CYS A 157 -0.76 -27.78 24.62
C CYS A 157 -2.13 -27.18 24.23
N LYS A 158 -2.26 -26.59 23.04
CA LYS A 158 -3.47 -25.95 22.50
C LYS A 158 -4.02 -24.78 23.32
N THR A 159 -3.24 -24.25 24.27
CA THR A 159 -3.57 -23.06 25.05
C THR A 159 -3.22 -21.78 24.29
N ALA A 160 -3.99 -20.71 24.56
CA ALA A 160 -3.66 -19.36 24.13
C ALA A 160 -2.31 -18.93 24.72
N LEU A 161 -1.45 -18.39 23.86
CA LEU A 161 -0.24 -17.68 24.23
C LEU A 161 -0.63 -16.21 24.36
N VAL A 162 -0.50 -15.68 25.57
CA VAL A 162 -0.74 -14.28 25.91
C VAL A 162 0.54 -13.49 25.72
#